data_AF-A0A539D0F7-F1
#
_entry.id   AF-A0A539D0F7-F1
#
_cell.length_a   1.000
_cell.length_b   1.000
_cell.length_c   1.000
_cell.angle_alpha   90.00
_cell.angle_beta   90.00
_cell.angle_gamma   90.00
#
_symmetry.space_group_name_H-M   'P 1'
#
loop_
_entity.id
_entity.type
_entity.pdbx_description
1 polymer ?
#
loop_
_entity_poly.entity_id
_entity_poly.type
_entity_poly.pdbx_seq_one_letter_code
_entity_poly.pdbx_strand_id
1 'polypeptide(L)'
;MEPRRLSDPQTWADQHGDYLFRCAMLRVRDRELAEEIVQDTFLAALQARGRFAGRSSERSWLVGIMKHKIVDQFRKTVRETPTEDLDRAGLAR
;
A
#
# COMPACT_ATOMS: atom_id res chain seq x y z
N MET A 1 -5.70 29.56 5.50
CA MET A 1 -5.87 28.21 6.10
C MET A 1 -4.55 27.80 6.70
N GLU A 2 -4.52 27.29 7.93
CA GLU A 2 -3.31 26.69 8.49
C GLU A 2 -2.87 25.49 7.65
N PRO A 3 -1.56 25.28 7.43
CA PRO A 3 -1.07 24.09 6.78
C PRO A 3 -1.42 22.87 7.63
N ARG A 4 -2.04 21.86 7.02
CA ARG A 4 -2.34 20.59 7.72
C ARG A 4 -1.04 19.96 8.19
N ARG A 5 -1.00 19.50 9.44
CA ARG A 5 0.14 18.82 10.05
C ARG A 5 -0.13 17.32 10.14
N LEU A 6 0.95 16.54 10.19
CA LEU A 6 0.87 15.12 10.52
C LEU A 6 0.70 14.96 12.03
N SER A 7 -0.06 13.95 12.42
CA SER A 7 -0.12 13.46 13.79
C SER A 7 1.17 12.72 14.16
N ASP A 8 1.30 12.34 15.44
CA ASP A 8 2.40 11.49 15.89
C ASP A 8 2.35 10.14 15.16
N PRO A 9 3.42 9.72 14.44
CA PRO A 9 3.46 8.44 13.76
C PRO A 9 3.15 7.23 14.66
N GLN A 10 3.38 7.32 15.97
CA GLN A 10 3.04 6.25 16.91
C GLN A 10 1.52 5.98 16.98
N THR A 11 0.70 6.95 16.56
CA THR A 11 -0.76 6.87 16.60
C THR A 11 -1.39 6.51 15.26
N TRP A 12 -0.61 6.40 14.18
CA TRP A 12 -1.15 6.18 12.84
C TRP A 12 -1.87 4.84 12.68
N ALA A 13 -1.34 3.79 13.32
CA ALA A 13 -1.97 2.47 13.30
C ALA A 13 -3.38 2.54 13.91
N ASP A 14 -3.51 3.14 15.09
CA ASP A 14 -4.80 3.27 15.78
C ASP A 14 -5.77 4.18 15.02
N GLN A 15 -5.29 5.28 14.43
CA GLN A 15 -6.15 6.28 13.79
C GLN A 15 -6.57 5.93 12.36
N HIS A 16 -5.75 5.19 11.63
CA HIS A 16 -5.93 4.97 10.19
C HIS A 16 -5.83 3.50 9.77
N GLY A 17 -5.34 2.60 10.63
CA GLY A 17 -5.10 1.18 10.32
C GLY A 17 -6.35 0.50 9.78
N ASP A 18 -7.47 0.53 10.50
CA ASP A 18 -8.74 -0.10 10.09
C ASP A 18 -9.25 0.40 8.73
N TYR A 19 -9.05 1.68 8.45
CA TYR A 19 -9.48 2.28 7.19
C TYR A 19 -8.59 1.83 6.04
N LEU A 20 -7.27 1.90 6.22
CA LEU A 20 -6.30 1.46 5.21
C LEU A 20 -6.41 -0.03 4.95
N PHE A 21 -6.56 -0.85 6.00
CA PHE A 21 -6.74 -2.29 5.91
C PHE A 21 -7.99 -2.66 5.10
N ARG A 22 -9.15 -2.05 5.39
CA ARG A 22 -10.36 -2.27 4.58
C ARG A 22 -10.16 -1.87 3.12
N CYS A 23 -9.49 -0.73 2.87
CA CYS A 23 -9.19 -0.30 1.51
C CYS A 23 -8.26 -1.29 0.79
N ALA A 24 -7.23 -1.79 1.46
CA ALA A 24 -6.29 -2.77 0.91
C ALA A 24 -6.99 -4.10 0.62
N MET A 25 -7.78 -4.62 1.57
CA MET A 25 -8.59 -5.84 1.41
C MET A 25 -9.48 -5.81 0.17
N LEU A 26 -10.12 -4.66 -0.11
CA LEU A 26 -10.95 -4.49 -1.31
C LEU A 26 -10.15 -4.60 -2.62
N ARG A 27 -8.83 -4.43 -2.58
CA ARG A 27 -7.95 -4.47 -3.76
C ARG A 27 -7.20 -5.77 -3.92
N VAL A 28 -6.62 -6.29 -2.84
CA VAL A 28 -5.76 -7.49 -2.92
C VAL A 28 -6.49 -8.78 -2.59
N ARG A 29 -7.63 -8.71 -1.89
CA ARG A 29 -8.45 -9.87 -1.49
C ARG A 29 -7.68 -10.96 -0.74
N ASP A 30 -6.61 -10.58 -0.09
CA ASP A 30 -5.74 -11.42 0.73
C ASP A 30 -5.47 -10.68 2.03
N ARG A 31 -5.69 -11.36 3.15
CA ARG A 31 -5.58 -10.76 4.48
C ARG A 31 -4.13 -10.44 4.84
N GLU A 32 -3.24 -11.41 4.70
CA GLU A 32 -1.84 -11.25 5.09
C GLU A 32 -1.18 -10.17 4.24
N LEU A 33 -1.46 -10.19 2.94
CA LEU A 33 -0.94 -9.18 2.02
C LEU A 33 -1.53 -7.79 2.30
N ALA A 34 -2.79 -7.70 2.69
CA ALA A 34 -3.38 -6.42 3.10
C ALA A 34 -2.73 -5.88 4.37
N GLU A 35 -2.44 -6.72 5.37
CA GLU A 35 -1.72 -6.33 6.58
C GLU A 35 -0.30 -5.86 6.24
N GLU A 36 0.43 -6.59 5.38
CA GLU A 36 1.76 -6.20 4.91
C GLU A 36 1.74 -4.83 4.23
N ILE A 37 0.81 -4.61 3.28
CA ILE A 37 0.69 -3.34 2.56
C ILE A 37 0.43 -2.17 3.50
N VAL A 38 -0.39 -2.36 4.55
CA VAL A 38 -0.67 -1.31 5.53
C VAL A 38 0.59 -0.99 6.36
N GLN A 39 1.33 -2.01 6.81
CA GLN A 39 2.60 -1.81 7.52
C GLN A 39 3.61 -1.06 6.64
N ASP A 40 3.75 -1.49 5.39
CA ASP A 40 4.64 -0.88 4.40
C ASP A 40 4.26 0.57 4.08
N THR A 41 2.96 0.87 4.13
CA THR A 41 2.43 2.23 3.97
C THR A 41 2.90 3.13 5.10
N PHE A 42 2.77 2.69 6.36
CA PHE A 42 3.21 3.48 7.51
C PHE A 42 4.73 3.66 7.55
N LEU A 43 5.49 2.62 7.21
CA LEU A 43 6.95 2.71 7.11
C LEU A 43 7.38 3.73 6.05
N ALA A 44 6.79 3.67 4.85
CA ALA A 44 7.06 4.62 3.77
C ALA A 44 6.63 6.05 4.15
N ALA A 45 5.49 6.20 4.82
CA ALA A 45 5.01 7.48 5.32
C ALA A 45 5.97 8.07 6.37
N LEU A 46 6.50 7.26 7.28
CA LEU A 46 7.45 7.71 8.29
C LEU A 46 8.72 8.27 7.65
N GLN A 47 9.24 7.58 6.63
CA GLN A 47 10.40 8.03 5.85
C GLN A 47 10.09 9.29 5.02
N ALA A 48 8.87 9.42 4.52
CA ALA A 48 8.44 10.55 3.69
C ALA A 48 7.85 11.74 4.46
N ARG A 49 7.73 11.67 5.79
CA ARG A 49 7.02 12.67 6.62
C ARG A 49 7.48 14.11 6.39
N GLY A 50 8.78 14.32 6.17
CA GLY A 50 9.35 15.64 5.89
C GLY A 50 8.96 16.24 4.53
N ARG A 51 8.40 15.42 3.64
CA ARG A 51 7.92 15.83 2.30
C ARG A 51 6.40 16.09 2.28
N PHE A 52 5.72 15.94 3.42
CA PHE A 52 4.29 16.21 3.49
C PHE A 52 4.03 17.72 3.39
N ALA A 53 3.49 18.14 2.24
CA ALA A 53 3.25 19.55 1.91
C ALA A 53 1.94 20.12 2.49
N GLY A 54 1.19 19.37 3.33
CA GLY A 54 -0.07 19.85 3.91
C GLY A 54 -1.23 20.07 2.93
N ARG A 55 -1.07 19.70 1.65
CA ARG A 55 -2.06 19.93 0.57
C ARG A 55 -3.28 19.01 0.65
N SER A 56 -3.16 17.88 1.34
CA SER A 56 -4.26 16.93 1.59
C SER A 56 -4.37 16.63 3.08
N SER A 57 -5.43 15.93 3.51
CA SER A 57 -5.43 15.32 4.84
C SER A 57 -4.34 14.25 4.96
N GLU A 58 -3.95 13.94 6.19
CA GLU A 58 -3.04 12.83 6.50
C GLU A 58 -3.57 11.51 5.95
N ARG A 59 -4.86 11.20 6.17
CA ARG A 59 -5.51 10.00 5.63
C ARG A 59 -5.41 9.92 4.10
N SER A 60 -5.73 11.02 3.39
CA SER A 60 -5.64 11.03 1.92
C SER A 60 -4.20 10.84 1.43
N TRP A 61 -3.22 11.37 2.16
CA TRP A 61 -1.81 11.20 1.85
C TRP A 61 -1.36 9.75 2.08
N LEU A 62 -1.71 9.15 3.21
CA LEU A 62 -1.46 7.73 3.52
C LEU A 62 -2.09 6.80 2.47
N VAL A 63 -3.33 7.07 2.05
CA VAL A 63 -4.00 6.32 0.96
C VAL A 63 -3.23 6.45 -0.36
N GLY A 64 -2.65 7.62 -0.65
CA GLY A 64 -1.81 7.82 -1.83
C GLY A 64 -0.56 6.95 -1.80
N ILE A 65 0.10 6.84 -0.65
CA ILE A 65 1.26 5.96 -0.46
C ILE A 65 0.85 4.49 -0.61
N MET A 66 -0.22 4.07 0.05
CA MET A 66 -0.75 2.69 -0.02
C MET A 66 -1.08 2.26 -1.45
N LYS A 67 -1.65 3.15 -2.27
CA LYS A 67 -1.96 2.85 -3.68
C LYS A 67 -0.70 2.51 -4.47
N HIS A 68 0.42 3.22 -4.24
CA HIS A 68 1.69 2.88 -4.88
C HIS A 68 2.18 1.49 -4.44
N LYS A 69 2.09 1.17 -3.14
CA LYS A 69 2.45 -0.15 -2.60
C LYS A 69 1.64 -1.29 -3.25
N ILE A 70 0.33 -1.12 -3.39
CA ILE A 70 -0.55 -2.09 -4.07
C ILE A 70 -0.10 -2.29 -5.53
N VAL A 71 0.19 -1.21 -6.27
CA VAL A 71 0.64 -1.29 -7.67
C VAL A 71 1.98 -2.01 -7.77
N ASP A 72 2.92 -1.71 -6.89
CA ASP A 72 4.24 -2.36 -6.87
C ASP A 72 4.11 -3.86 -6.54
N GLN A 73 3.19 -4.23 -5.66
CA GLN A 73 2.92 -5.63 -5.37
C GLN A 73 2.38 -6.39 -6.59
N PHE A 74 1.38 -5.85 -7.27
CA PHE A 74 0.85 -6.49 -8.49
C PHE A 74 1.91 -6.61 -9.59
N ARG A 75 2.82 -5.63 -9.69
CA ARG A 75 3.95 -5.69 -10.64
C ARG A 75 4.94 -6.82 -10.30
N LYS A 76 5.14 -7.14 -9.01
CA LYS A 76 5.99 -8.28 -8.60
C LYS A 76 5.33 -9.60 -8.95
N THR A 77 4.05 -9.79 -8.61
CA THR A 77 3.32 -11.05 -8.89
C THR A 77 3.33 -11.40 -10.37
N VAL A 78 3.15 -10.42 -11.26
CA VAL A 78 3.20 -10.63 -12.72
C VAL A 78 4.60 -11.03 -13.20
N ARG A 79 5.67 -10.55 -12.56
CA ARG A 79 7.06 -10.92 -12.92
C ARG A 79 7.46 -12.28 -12.37
N GLU A 80 6.88 -12.68 -11.24
CA GLU A 80 7.19 -13.92 -10.54
C GLU A 80 6.36 -15.10 -11.01
N THR A 81 5.32 -14.87 -11.84
CA THR A 81 4.65 -15.97 -12.56
C THR A 81 5.53 -16.36 -13.74
N PRO A 82 6.30 -17.45 -13.67
CA PRO A 82 7.15 -17.83 -14.78
C PRO A 82 6.25 -18.29 -15.92
N THR A 83 6.61 -17.92 -17.16
CA THR A 83 6.07 -18.49 -18.40
C THR A 83 6.10 -20.04 -18.41
N GLU A 84 6.83 -20.67 -17.50
CA GLU A 84 6.98 -22.12 -17.35
C GLU A 84 5.66 -22.88 -17.11
N ASP A 85 4.60 -22.24 -16.58
CA ASP A 85 3.28 -22.89 -16.48
C ASP A 85 2.60 -23.06 -17.86
N LEU A 86 2.91 -22.22 -18.85
CA LEU A 86 2.42 -22.37 -20.22
C LEU A 86 3.13 -23.50 -20.97
N ASP A 87 4.41 -23.71 -20.67
CA ASP A 87 5.20 -24.82 -21.21
C ASP A 87 4.80 -26.16 -20.57
N ARG A 88 4.51 -26.18 -19.26
CA ARG A 88 4.05 -27.38 -18.54
C ARG A 88 2.63 -27.82 -18.92
N ALA A 89 1.78 -26.87 -19.32
CA ALA A 89 0.43 -27.15 -19.81
C ALA A 89 0.38 -27.66 -21.27
N GLY A 90 1.52 -27.75 -21.96
CA GLY A 90 1.59 -28.25 -23.34
C GLY A 90 0.88 -27.37 -24.38
N LEU A 91 0.67 -26.08 -24.06
CA LEU A 91 -0.05 -25.13 -24.91
C LEU A 91 0.88 -24.22 -25.72
N ALA A 92 2.19 -24.25 -25.46
CA ALA A 92 3.19 -23.65 -26.33
C ALA A 92 3.50 -24.63 -27.49
N ARG A 93 3.01 -24.29 -28.69
CA ARG A 93 3.52 -24.79 -29.97
C ARG A 93 4.11 -23.63 -30.75
#